data_AF-A0A8J7FH19-F1
#
_entry.id   AF-A0A8J7FH19-F1
#
_cell.length_a   1.000
_cell.length_b   1.000
_cell.length_c   1.000
_cell.angle_alpha   90.00
_cell.angle_beta   90.00
_cell.angle_gamma   90.00
#
_symmetry.space_group_name_H-M   'P 1'
#
loop_
_entity.id
_entity.type
_entity.pdbx_description
1 polymer ?
#
loop_
_entity_poly.entity_id
_entity_poly.type
_entity_poly.pdbx_seq_one_letter_code
_entity_poly.pdbx_strand_id
1 'polypeptide(L)'
;MKIKTLAWLCGLALGGALLAESAVAETLRSATERAILNNPDVKARWYDFQASRDEIGVARGRYLPQVNLQAYAGQETQSRPKQDRNSFSHPGASIELRQMLFDGFAVQNEVRSLGYAQLSKYYELLASSDEVAQLVAKAYYDVLRYRELEKLARGNYAVHRELYDQIEERVKAGVGRRVDLEQAAGRLALAESNWLVQKANLQDVSTRYTRLVGTPPAGDLEPAPNLAKELPASAELLNTAIRQSPSFLAAVYNVRASRARAEVQKSGYWPQVEFRASQGLDQNRDGIDGDYKDGVVQVVLNYNLFRGGADRARVNQYSNQLNSAYEMRDRICRDVRQSTVIAWNDVNRLTEQLRYQEQHALSTAKAREAYQRQYDIGQRSLLDLLDSENELFTARMSVVNSQYDQLFAQVRVLGISNRLLPVLQLQPLEPQAPEQDLGGAQENDMEITCAVPLPDEVTLDRAAAMAERPPRAADPLLTAAGEGKSAEPAADKAVLDAVTAWAAAWSAKDAGKYLDSYAGQFKPEQGSRADWEKQRRQRIEKAGTISVKVEAPVVKKLDDKTAEVSFSQSYQSDSYRDQVQKVLTLSREDGKWKIIREAVR
;
A
#
# COMPACT_ATOMS: atom_id res chain seq x y z
N MET A 1 23.14 28.52 -40.05
CA MET A 1 23.88 28.13 -41.27
C MET A 1 25.34 28.47 -41.10
N LYS A 2 26.19 27.48 -40.81
CA LYS A 2 27.66 27.46 -41.04
C LYS A 2 28.13 26.05 -40.71
N ILE A 3 28.25 25.26 -41.77
CA ILE A 3 28.66 23.85 -41.78
C ILE A 3 30.19 23.80 -41.79
N LYS A 4 30.78 22.98 -40.94
CA LYS A 4 32.18 22.54 -41.10
C LYS A 4 32.20 21.02 -41.14
N THR A 5 32.33 20.51 -42.35
CA THR A 5 32.73 19.15 -42.69
C THR A 5 34.25 19.03 -42.58
N LEU A 6 34.75 17.97 -41.97
CA LEU A 6 36.04 17.39 -42.34
C LEU A 6 35.98 15.88 -42.06
N ALA A 7 36.03 15.11 -43.13
CA ALA A 7 36.22 13.67 -43.12
C ALA A 7 37.65 13.38 -43.54
N TRP A 8 38.33 12.48 -42.84
CA TRP A 8 39.42 11.69 -43.41
C TRP A 8 39.41 10.28 -42.82
N LEU A 9 39.34 9.31 -43.74
CA LEU A 9 39.47 7.87 -43.55
C LEU A 9 40.95 7.48 -43.50
N CYS A 10 41.29 6.48 -42.66
CA CYS A 10 41.98 5.23 -43.03
C CYS A 10 42.71 4.61 -41.82
N GLY A 11 42.59 3.29 -41.66
CA GLY A 11 43.63 2.49 -40.98
C GLY A 11 43.12 1.32 -40.14
N LEU A 12 43.26 0.11 -40.66
CA LEU A 12 42.81 -1.18 -40.13
C LEU A 12 43.50 -1.66 -38.82
N ALA A 13 42.70 -2.39 -38.03
CA ALA A 13 42.97 -3.67 -37.37
C ALA A 13 43.99 -3.77 -36.20
N LEU A 14 43.50 -4.12 -35.01
CA LEU A 14 43.69 -5.42 -34.33
C LEU A 14 43.23 -5.32 -32.86
N GLY A 15 42.57 -6.38 -32.36
CA GLY A 15 42.46 -6.63 -30.92
C GLY A 15 41.13 -6.23 -30.31
N GLY A 16 40.15 -7.13 -30.41
CA GLY A 16 39.01 -7.14 -29.49
C GLY A 16 39.51 -7.37 -28.07
N ALA A 17 39.78 -6.29 -27.35
CA ALA A 17 39.64 -6.29 -25.91
C ALA A 17 38.13 -6.27 -25.64
N LEU A 18 37.53 -7.46 -25.57
CA LEU A 18 36.43 -7.67 -24.64
C LEU A 18 37.00 -7.25 -23.27
N LEU A 19 36.85 -5.98 -22.94
CA LEU A 19 36.79 -5.58 -21.54
C LEU A 19 35.61 -6.38 -21.02
N ALA A 20 35.92 -7.50 -20.38
CA ALA A 20 35.06 -8.01 -19.35
C ALA A 20 34.88 -6.82 -18.41
N GLU A 21 33.79 -6.08 -18.60
CA GLU A 21 33.17 -5.37 -17.49
C GLU A 21 33.03 -6.45 -16.44
N SER A 22 33.93 -6.43 -15.47
CA SER A 22 33.72 -7.11 -14.21
C SER A 22 32.29 -6.78 -13.85
N ALA A 23 31.41 -7.78 -13.89
CA ALA A 23 30.03 -7.63 -13.47
C ALA A 23 30.08 -7.28 -11.99
N VAL A 24 30.26 -6.00 -11.71
CA VAL A 24 30.10 -5.45 -10.37
C VAL A 24 28.61 -5.51 -10.16
N ALA A 25 28.19 -6.35 -9.22
CA ALA A 25 26.80 -6.50 -8.84
C ALA A 25 26.17 -5.11 -8.69
N GLU A 26 25.02 -4.91 -9.34
CA GLU A 26 24.35 -3.62 -9.31
C GLU A 26 23.91 -3.31 -7.88
N THR A 27 24.39 -2.19 -7.34
CA THR A 27 24.14 -1.77 -5.96
C THR A 27 22.94 -0.84 -5.89
N LEU A 28 22.31 -0.74 -4.71
CA LEU A 28 21.27 0.26 -4.45
C LEU A 28 21.77 1.68 -4.76
N ARG A 29 23.00 2.01 -4.39
CA ARG A 29 23.64 3.31 -4.67
C ARG A 29 23.66 3.61 -6.17
N SER A 30 24.17 2.69 -6.98
CA SER A 30 24.28 2.88 -8.43
C SER A 30 22.91 2.95 -9.12
N ALA A 31 21.93 2.18 -8.64
CA ALA A 31 20.56 2.22 -9.15
C ALA A 31 19.90 3.58 -8.85
N THR A 32 20.06 4.08 -7.61
CA THR A 32 19.54 5.38 -7.18
C THR A 32 20.23 6.53 -7.91
N GLU A 33 21.54 6.50 -8.08
CA GLU A 33 22.30 7.50 -8.84
C GLU A 33 21.80 7.58 -10.30
N ARG A 34 21.70 6.44 -10.98
CA ARG A 34 21.22 6.38 -12.36
C ARG A 34 19.79 6.90 -12.48
N ALA A 35 18.93 6.54 -11.53
CA ALA A 35 17.54 7.00 -11.50
C ALA A 35 17.46 8.51 -11.29
N ILE A 36 18.13 9.09 -10.29
CA ILE A 36 18.08 10.54 -10.04
C ILE A 36 18.59 11.34 -11.25
N LEU A 37 19.66 10.88 -11.89
CA LEU A 37 20.23 11.54 -13.06
C LEU A 37 19.35 11.43 -14.32
N ASN A 38 18.47 10.44 -14.41
CA ASN A 38 17.70 10.17 -15.63
C ASN A 38 16.18 10.27 -15.50
N ASN A 39 15.66 10.33 -14.29
CA ASN A 39 14.22 10.36 -14.03
C ASN A 39 13.58 11.66 -14.56
N PRO A 40 12.53 11.56 -15.40
CA PRO A 40 11.85 12.73 -15.96
C PRO A 40 11.27 13.70 -14.92
N ASP A 41 10.79 13.20 -13.78
CA ASP A 41 10.18 14.04 -12.73
C ASP A 41 11.27 14.92 -12.09
N VAL A 42 12.43 14.35 -11.76
CA VAL A 42 13.57 15.11 -11.22
C VAL A 42 14.09 16.12 -12.24
N LYS A 43 14.24 15.71 -13.50
CA LYS A 43 14.67 16.61 -14.58
C LYS A 43 13.70 17.76 -14.80
N ALA A 44 12.39 17.51 -14.74
CA ALA A 44 11.38 18.56 -14.86
C ALA A 44 11.52 19.59 -13.73
N ARG A 45 11.67 19.15 -12.47
CA ARG A 45 11.91 20.04 -11.33
C ARG A 45 13.21 20.83 -11.46
N TRP A 46 14.25 20.21 -12.01
CA TRP A 46 15.51 20.89 -12.27
C TRP A 46 15.34 22.00 -13.31
N TYR A 47 14.64 21.75 -14.41
CA TYR A 47 14.34 22.79 -15.40
C TYR A 47 13.41 23.89 -14.86
N ASP A 48 12.44 23.56 -14.01
CA ASP A 48 11.61 24.56 -13.32
C ASP A 48 12.46 25.48 -12.44
N PHE A 49 13.44 24.91 -11.72
CA PHE A 49 14.42 25.67 -10.94
C PHE A 49 15.30 26.56 -11.84
N GLN A 50 15.84 26.03 -12.96
CA GLN A 50 16.61 26.83 -13.91
C GLN A 50 15.79 27.98 -14.51
N ALA A 51 14.53 27.72 -14.87
CA ALA A 51 13.61 28.74 -15.38
C ALA A 51 13.35 29.85 -14.37
N SER A 52 13.22 29.51 -13.07
CA SER A 52 13.04 30.51 -12.01
C SER A 52 14.25 31.45 -11.85
N ARG A 53 15.46 30.99 -12.18
CA ARG A 53 16.67 31.84 -12.20
C ARG A 53 16.56 32.91 -13.29
N ASP A 54 16.12 32.51 -14.47
CA ASP A 54 16.02 33.41 -15.62
C ASP A 54 14.82 34.37 -15.46
N GLU A 55 13.76 33.96 -14.77
CA GLU A 55 12.63 34.81 -14.39
C GLU A 55 13.05 36.00 -13.52
N ILE A 56 14.00 35.80 -12.59
CA ILE A 56 14.60 36.91 -11.82
C ILE A 56 15.33 37.88 -12.77
N GLY A 57 16.02 37.36 -13.79
CA GLY A 57 16.67 38.17 -14.82
C GLY A 57 15.68 39.04 -15.60
N VAL A 58 14.52 38.48 -15.97
CA VAL A 58 13.42 39.20 -16.62
C VAL A 58 12.93 40.35 -15.75
N ALA A 59 12.71 40.11 -14.45
CA ALA A 59 12.29 41.16 -13.52
C ALA A 59 13.36 42.25 -13.35
N ARG A 60 14.64 41.88 -13.17
CA ARG A 60 15.76 42.82 -13.06
C ARG A 60 15.94 43.66 -14.33
N GLY A 61 15.64 43.10 -15.51
CA GLY A 61 15.67 43.80 -16.78
C GLY A 61 14.77 45.04 -16.82
N ARG A 62 13.75 45.12 -15.97
CA ARG A 62 12.87 46.30 -15.86
C ARG A 62 13.56 47.54 -15.27
N TYR A 63 14.71 47.39 -14.61
CA TYR A 63 15.56 48.52 -14.19
C TYR A 63 16.47 49.05 -15.31
N LEU A 64 16.66 48.26 -16.37
CA LEU A 64 17.55 48.62 -17.46
C LEU A 64 16.80 49.46 -18.50
N PRO A 65 17.51 50.33 -19.25
CA PRO A 65 16.93 51.03 -20.39
C PRO A 65 16.37 50.05 -21.42
N GLN A 66 15.15 50.29 -21.88
CA GLN A 66 14.52 49.61 -23.00
C GLN A 66 14.67 50.49 -24.24
N VAL A 67 15.18 49.93 -25.33
CA VAL A 67 15.36 50.63 -26.60
C VAL A 67 14.53 49.93 -27.66
N ASN A 68 13.54 50.63 -28.21
CA ASN A 68 12.63 50.11 -29.23
C ASN A 68 12.81 50.90 -30.52
N LEU A 69 12.91 50.19 -31.64
CA LEU A 69 12.88 50.77 -32.99
C LEU A 69 11.54 50.39 -33.63
N GLN A 70 10.79 51.40 -34.04
CA GLN A 70 9.60 51.23 -34.86
C GLN A 70 9.89 51.80 -36.24
N ALA A 71 9.56 51.06 -37.30
CA ALA A 71 9.61 51.55 -38.67
C ALA A 71 8.32 51.16 -39.37
N TYR A 72 7.80 52.05 -40.20
CA TYR A 72 6.58 51.86 -40.95
C TYR A 72 6.71 52.51 -42.33
N ALA A 73 5.94 51.98 -43.28
CA ALA A 73 5.76 52.56 -44.59
C ALA A 73 4.38 52.16 -45.10
N GLY A 74 3.62 53.12 -45.58
CA GLY A 74 2.26 52.89 -46.05
C GLY A 74 1.71 54.06 -46.86
N GLN A 75 0.46 53.92 -47.28
CA GLN A 75 -0.34 55.00 -47.85
C GLN A 75 -1.33 55.45 -46.78
N GLU A 76 -1.34 56.75 -46.51
CA GLU A 76 -2.32 57.34 -45.61
C GLU A 76 -3.30 58.17 -46.44
N THR A 77 -4.59 57.96 -46.23
CA THR A 77 -5.64 58.80 -46.82
C THR A 77 -6.31 59.59 -45.72
N GLN A 78 -6.16 60.91 -45.76
CA GLN A 78 -6.76 61.81 -44.78
C GLN A 78 -7.92 62.57 -45.43
N SER A 79 -9.06 62.60 -44.73
CA SER A 79 -10.22 63.42 -45.08
C SER A 79 -10.52 64.33 -43.89
N ARG A 80 -10.23 65.63 -44.02
CA ARG A 80 -10.36 66.62 -42.95
C ARG A 80 -11.43 67.66 -43.31
N PRO A 81 -12.26 68.13 -42.36
CA PRO A 81 -13.24 69.17 -42.65
C PRO A 81 -12.58 70.43 -43.22
N LYS A 82 -13.13 70.96 -44.31
CA LYS A 82 -12.62 72.16 -45.02
C LYS A 82 -11.23 71.98 -45.67
N GLN A 83 -10.78 70.75 -45.89
CA GLN A 83 -9.61 70.42 -46.70
C GLN A 83 -9.96 69.31 -47.70
N ASP A 84 -9.33 69.31 -48.87
CA ASP A 84 -9.51 68.25 -49.84
C ASP A 84 -8.98 66.90 -49.31
N ARG A 85 -9.58 65.81 -49.78
CA ARG A 85 -9.09 64.46 -49.48
C ARG A 85 -7.68 64.32 -50.02
N ASN A 86 -6.71 64.11 -49.14
CA ASN A 86 -5.32 63.92 -49.51
C ASN A 86 -4.91 62.45 -49.30
N SER A 87 -4.10 61.92 -50.22
CA SER A 87 -3.50 60.59 -50.10
C SER A 87 -2.03 60.68 -50.39
N PHE A 88 -1.20 60.19 -49.48
CA PHE A 88 0.24 60.33 -49.56
C PHE A 88 0.95 59.11 -48.96
N SER A 89 2.18 58.88 -49.40
CA SER A 89 3.02 57.84 -48.82
C SER A 89 3.63 58.35 -47.51
N HIS A 90 3.50 57.58 -46.44
CA HIS A 90 3.98 57.91 -45.10
C HIS A 90 4.98 56.87 -44.58
N PRO A 91 6.23 56.86 -45.09
CA PRO A 91 7.31 56.11 -44.47
C PRO A 91 7.90 56.88 -43.30
N GLY A 92 8.23 56.17 -42.24
CA GLY A 92 8.82 56.73 -41.03
C GLY A 92 9.54 55.69 -40.19
N ALA A 93 10.40 56.17 -39.31
CA ALA A 93 11.08 55.35 -38.32
C ALA A 93 11.29 56.17 -37.04
N SER A 94 11.06 55.55 -35.89
CA SER A 94 11.29 56.14 -34.59
C SER A 94 12.07 55.19 -33.69
N ILE A 95 13.02 55.73 -32.94
CA ILE A 95 13.71 55.03 -31.86
C ILE A 95 13.29 55.66 -30.53
N GLU A 96 12.83 54.83 -29.59
CA GLU A 96 12.44 55.23 -28.24
C GLU A 96 13.32 54.51 -27.23
N LEU A 97 13.96 55.27 -26.35
CA LEU A 97 14.60 54.82 -25.13
C LEU A 97 13.70 55.16 -23.94
N ARG A 98 13.36 54.15 -23.14
CA ARG A 98 12.60 54.28 -21.90
C ARG A 98 13.38 53.65 -20.75
N GLN A 99 13.51 54.35 -19.63
CA GLN A 99 14.10 53.81 -18.42
C GLN A 99 13.27 54.18 -17.20
N MET A 100 12.86 53.18 -16.42
CA MET A 100 12.22 53.40 -15.13
C MET A 100 13.25 53.93 -14.13
N LEU A 101 13.01 55.10 -13.55
CA LEU A 101 13.86 55.69 -12.51
C LEU A 101 13.34 55.34 -11.11
N PHE A 102 12.02 55.30 -10.95
CA PHE A 102 11.36 54.91 -9.70
C PHE A 102 9.96 54.36 -9.98
N ASP A 103 9.61 53.23 -9.38
CA ASP A 103 8.34 52.55 -9.63
C ASP A 103 7.55 52.23 -8.35
N GLY A 104 7.82 52.94 -7.25
CA GLY A 104 7.21 52.63 -5.97
C GLY A 104 7.73 51.35 -5.33
N PHE A 105 9.00 50.99 -5.60
CA PHE A 105 9.66 49.76 -5.14
C PHE A 105 9.03 48.47 -5.71
N ALA A 106 8.32 48.55 -6.84
CA ALA A 106 7.63 47.40 -7.41
C ALA A 106 8.62 46.33 -7.89
N VAL A 107 9.59 46.69 -8.73
CA VAL A 107 10.60 45.76 -9.24
C VAL A 107 11.49 45.23 -8.10
N GLN A 108 11.78 46.04 -7.08
CA GLN A 108 12.60 45.60 -5.95
C GLN A 108 11.92 44.45 -5.19
N ASN A 109 10.64 44.64 -4.86
CA ASN A 109 9.86 43.61 -4.18
C ASN A 109 9.52 42.43 -5.10
N GLU A 110 9.41 42.65 -6.41
CA GLU A 110 9.22 41.58 -7.40
C GLU A 110 10.46 40.67 -7.48
N VAL A 111 11.65 41.26 -7.58
CA VAL A 111 12.92 40.52 -7.55
C VAL A 111 13.08 39.76 -6.24
N ARG A 112 12.70 40.36 -5.10
CA ARG A 112 12.68 39.68 -3.80
C ARG A 112 11.71 38.49 -3.79
N SER A 113 10.50 38.68 -4.29
CA SER A 113 9.48 37.63 -4.43
C SER A 113 9.98 36.47 -5.27
N LEU A 114 10.55 36.76 -6.44
CA LEU A 114 11.09 35.76 -7.35
C LEU A 114 12.32 35.05 -6.78
N GLY A 115 13.17 35.74 -6.02
CA GLY A 115 14.28 35.11 -5.29
C GLY A 115 13.79 34.09 -4.26
N TYR A 116 12.77 34.42 -3.47
CA TYR A 116 12.15 33.44 -2.57
C TYR A 116 11.41 32.34 -3.32
N ALA A 117 10.79 32.64 -4.47
CA ALA A 117 10.16 31.62 -5.32
C ALA A 117 11.20 30.65 -5.90
N GLN A 118 12.38 31.13 -6.30
CA GLN A 118 13.50 30.30 -6.72
C GLN A 118 13.96 29.37 -5.59
N LEU A 119 14.08 29.88 -4.36
CA LEU A 119 14.40 29.03 -3.19
C LEU A 119 13.31 27.98 -2.95
N SER A 120 12.02 28.32 -3.11
CA SER A 120 10.94 27.33 -3.09
C SER A 120 11.15 26.24 -4.14
N LYS A 121 11.47 26.61 -5.38
CA LYS A 121 11.73 25.67 -6.48
C LYS A 121 12.96 24.79 -6.24
N TYR A 122 14.00 25.35 -5.62
CA TYR A 122 15.17 24.60 -5.20
C TYR A 122 14.81 23.49 -4.21
N TYR A 123 14.05 23.80 -3.15
CA TYR A 123 13.64 22.78 -2.18
C TYR A 123 12.59 21.80 -2.73
N GLU A 124 11.76 22.19 -3.71
CA GLU A 124 10.91 21.26 -4.47
C GLU A 124 11.74 20.25 -5.28
N LEU A 125 12.86 20.68 -5.88
CA LEU A 125 13.81 19.79 -6.57
C LEU A 125 14.46 18.80 -5.60
N LEU A 126 14.89 19.25 -4.41
CA LEU A 126 15.44 18.37 -3.39
C LEU A 126 14.39 17.35 -2.91
N ALA A 127 13.17 17.79 -2.60
CA ALA A 127 12.07 16.91 -2.21
C ALA A 127 11.80 15.83 -3.27
N SER A 128 11.77 16.21 -4.55
CA SER A 128 11.57 15.28 -5.66
C SER A 128 12.72 14.28 -5.81
N SER A 129 13.95 14.72 -5.55
CA SER A 129 15.14 13.83 -5.57
C SER A 129 15.06 12.78 -4.45
N ASP A 130 14.68 13.19 -3.24
CA ASP A 130 14.52 12.29 -2.09
C ASP A 130 13.35 11.31 -2.28
N GLU A 131 12.24 11.77 -2.87
CA GLU A 131 11.09 10.92 -3.20
C GLU A 131 11.48 9.84 -4.23
N VAL A 132 12.16 10.22 -5.31
CA VAL A 132 12.63 9.28 -6.32
C VAL A 132 13.64 8.30 -5.73
N ALA A 133 14.53 8.75 -4.85
CA ALA A 133 15.47 7.86 -4.15
C ALA A 133 14.75 6.79 -3.32
N GLN A 134 13.69 7.17 -2.58
CA GLN A 134 12.87 6.23 -1.81
C GLN A 134 12.11 5.26 -2.71
N LEU A 135 11.56 5.74 -3.84
CA LEU A 135 10.86 4.89 -4.81
C LEU A 135 11.79 3.86 -5.44
N VAL A 136 13.03 4.25 -5.76
CA VAL A 136 14.05 3.35 -6.30
C VAL A 136 14.46 2.31 -5.27
N ALA A 137 14.71 2.73 -4.02
CA ALA A 137 15.02 1.80 -2.93
C ALA A 137 13.88 0.79 -2.70
N LYS A 138 12.63 1.24 -2.73
CA LYS A 138 11.47 0.34 -2.68
C LYS A 138 11.47 -0.65 -3.84
N ALA A 139 11.64 -0.17 -5.07
CA ALA A 139 11.63 -1.04 -6.25
C ALA A 139 12.78 -2.06 -6.23
N TYR A 140 13.96 -1.65 -5.77
CA TYR A 140 15.12 -2.51 -5.59
C TYR A 140 14.82 -3.62 -4.56
N TYR A 141 14.27 -3.27 -3.39
CA TYR A 141 13.85 -4.24 -2.37
C TYR A 141 12.70 -5.13 -2.84
N ASP A 142 11.75 -4.60 -3.59
CA ASP A 142 10.65 -5.37 -4.18
C ASP A 142 11.20 -6.45 -5.13
N VAL A 143 12.16 -6.13 -6.00
CA VAL A 143 12.77 -7.13 -6.90
C VAL A 143 13.47 -8.24 -6.10
N LEU A 144 14.28 -7.89 -5.10
CA LEU A 144 14.95 -8.86 -4.24
C LEU A 144 13.94 -9.73 -3.47
N ARG A 145 12.89 -9.11 -2.91
CA ARG A 145 11.79 -9.79 -2.21
C ARG A 145 11.11 -10.81 -3.11
N TYR A 146 10.65 -10.41 -4.29
CA TYR A 146 9.90 -11.29 -5.17
C TYR A 146 10.77 -12.35 -5.85
N ARG A 147 12.08 -12.14 -5.98
CA ARG A 147 13.02 -13.22 -6.34
C ARG A 147 13.05 -14.31 -5.27
N GLU A 148 13.11 -13.93 -3.99
CA GLU A 148 13.11 -14.91 -2.89
C GLU A 148 11.74 -15.59 -2.73
N LEU A 149 10.64 -14.85 -2.85
CA LEU A 149 9.28 -15.42 -2.82
C LEU A 149 9.01 -16.37 -3.99
N GLU A 150 9.45 -16.04 -5.20
CA GLU A 150 9.35 -16.94 -6.35
C GLU A 150 10.13 -18.23 -6.11
N LYS A 151 11.36 -18.11 -5.57
CA LYS A 151 12.19 -19.26 -5.23
C LYS A 151 11.54 -20.15 -4.17
N LEU A 152 10.93 -19.55 -3.13
CA LEU A 152 10.18 -20.29 -2.11
C LEU A 152 8.95 -20.99 -2.70
N ALA A 153 8.18 -20.30 -3.56
CA ALA A 153 6.98 -20.86 -4.17
C ALA A 153 7.31 -22.00 -5.15
N ARG A 154 8.37 -21.83 -5.94
CA ARG A 154 8.91 -22.87 -6.83
C ARG A 154 9.36 -24.10 -6.03
N GLY A 155 10.05 -23.90 -4.92
CA GLY A 155 10.45 -24.98 -4.01
C GLY A 155 9.24 -25.71 -3.41
N ASN A 156 8.22 -24.96 -2.97
CA ASN A 156 6.99 -25.53 -2.43
C ASN A 156 6.25 -26.38 -3.48
N TYR A 157 6.15 -25.89 -4.73
CA TYR A 157 5.60 -26.67 -5.85
C TYR A 157 6.36 -27.97 -6.07
N ALA A 158 7.70 -27.92 -6.11
CA ALA A 158 8.52 -29.11 -6.33
C ALA A 158 8.30 -30.19 -5.27
N VAL A 159 8.22 -29.79 -3.98
CA VAL A 159 7.92 -30.72 -2.87
C VAL A 159 6.50 -31.27 -2.98
N HIS A 160 5.51 -30.44 -3.28
CA HIS A 160 4.12 -30.90 -3.44
C HIS A 160 3.97 -31.86 -4.63
N ARG A 161 4.74 -31.64 -5.70
CA ARG A 161 4.79 -32.54 -6.85
C ARG A 161 5.34 -33.90 -6.46
N GLU A 162 6.47 -33.93 -5.76
CA GLU A 162 7.08 -35.17 -5.26
C GLU A 162 6.13 -35.95 -4.36
N LEU A 163 5.49 -35.30 -3.39
CA LEU A 163 4.55 -35.94 -2.47
C LEU A 163 3.28 -36.43 -3.19
N TYR A 164 2.80 -35.69 -4.20
CA TYR A 164 1.70 -36.15 -5.05
C TYR A 164 2.06 -37.43 -5.80
N ASP A 165 3.23 -37.47 -6.43
CA ASP A 165 3.68 -38.65 -7.18
C ASP A 165 3.80 -39.88 -6.24
N GLN A 166 4.29 -39.71 -5.00
CA GLN A 166 4.32 -40.78 -3.98
C GLN A 166 2.93 -41.27 -3.57
N ILE A 167 1.94 -40.37 -3.42
CA ILE A 167 0.55 -40.73 -3.10
C ILE A 167 -0.07 -41.48 -4.29
N GLU A 168 0.18 -41.03 -5.51
CA GLU A 168 -0.31 -41.65 -6.75
C GLU A 168 0.20 -43.09 -6.89
N GLU A 169 1.49 -43.32 -6.66
CA GLU A 169 2.10 -44.66 -6.65
C GLU A 169 1.45 -45.58 -5.61
N ARG A 170 1.22 -45.11 -4.39
CA ARG A 170 0.55 -45.88 -3.32
C ARG A 170 -0.90 -46.23 -3.68
N VAL A 171 -1.63 -45.31 -4.30
CA VAL A 171 -3.00 -45.57 -4.76
C VAL A 171 -3.01 -46.58 -5.92
N LYS A 172 -2.09 -46.46 -6.88
CA LYS A 172 -1.91 -47.42 -7.99
C LYS A 172 -1.56 -48.83 -7.48
N ALA A 173 -0.78 -48.92 -6.41
CA ALA A 173 -0.44 -50.18 -5.74
C ALA A 173 -1.56 -50.74 -4.86
N GLY A 174 -2.71 -50.06 -4.74
CA GLY A 174 -3.87 -50.50 -3.97
C GLY A 174 -3.76 -50.34 -2.44
N VAL A 175 -2.69 -49.68 -1.96
CA VAL A 175 -2.43 -49.45 -0.53
C VAL A 175 -2.83 -48.04 -0.07
N GLY A 176 -3.30 -47.19 -0.98
CA GLY A 176 -3.76 -45.82 -0.72
C GLY A 176 -5.25 -45.61 -1.01
N ARG A 177 -5.84 -44.54 -0.45
CA ARG A 177 -7.24 -44.16 -0.71
C ARG A 177 -7.32 -43.22 -1.89
N ARG A 178 -8.28 -43.44 -2.81
CA ARG A 178 -8.49 -42.54 -3.98
C ARG A 178 -8.80 -41.09 -3.58
N VAL A 179 -9.49 -40.87 -2.47
CA VAL A 179 -9.79 -39.51 -1.96
C VAL A 179 -8.51 -38.74 -1.57
N ASP A 180 -7.49 -39.45 -1.07
CA ASP A 180 -6.21 -38.83 -0.68
C ASP A 180 -5.46 -38.32 -1.92
N LEU A 181 -5.57 -39.02 -3.05
CA LEU A 181 -5.01 -38.58 -4.33
C LEU A 181 -5.69 -37.31 -4.85
N GLU A 182 -7.02 -37.23 -4.75
CA GLU A 182 -7.76 -36.01 -5.13
C GLU A 182 -7.39 -34.82 -4.25
N GLN A 183 -7.24 -35.04 -2.93
CA GLN A 183 -6.77 -34.00 -2.00
C GLN A 183 -5.34 -33.54 -2.32
N ALA A 184 -4.44 -34.47 -2.63
CA ALA A 184 -3.08 -34.16 -3.04
C ALA A 184 -3.04 -33.38 -4.36
N ALA A 185 -3.87 -33.76 -5.34
CA ALA A 185 -4.03 -33.03 -6.61
C ALA A 185 -4.45 -31.58 -6.37
N GLY A 186 -5.43 -31.36 -5.48
CA GLY A 186 -5.87 -30.01 -5.11
C GLY A 186 -4.75 -29.16 -4.48
N ARG A 187 -3.93 -29.75 -3.61
CA ARG A 187 -2.79 -29.05 -2.99
C ARG A 187 -1.66 -28.75 -3.97
N LEU A 188 -1.37 -29.67 -4.89
CA LEU A 188 -0.41 -29.45 -5.97
C LEU A 188 -0.87 -28.30 -6.88
N ALA A 189 -2.14 -28.28 -7.29
CA ALA A 189 -2.71 -27.21 -8.10
C ALA A 189 -2.64 -25.84 -7.38
N LEU A 190 -2.90 -25.82 -6.08
CA LEU A 190 -2.73 -24.61 -5.27
C LEU A 190 -1.26 -24.14 -5.22
N ALA A 191 -0.31 -25.06 -5.06
CA ALA A 191 1.12 -24.74 -5.05
C ALA A 191 1.60 -24.19 -6.42
N GLU A 192 1.11 -24.76 -7.53
CA GLU A 192 1.39 -24.28 -8.88
C GLU A 192 0.82 -22.88 -9.12
N SER A 193 -0.42 -22.63 -8.71
CA SER A 193 -1.05 -21.31 -8.75
C SER A 193 -0.25 -20.27 -7.95
N ASN A 194 0.19 -20.62 -6.73
CA ASN A 194 1.01 -19.75 -5.91
C ASN A 194 2.34 -19.41 -6.58
N TRP A 195 3.01 -20.38 -7.23
CA TRP A 195 4.24 -20.13 -7.97
C TRP A 195 4.01 -19.21 -9.18
N LEU A 196 2.95 -19.44 -9.95
CA LEU A 196 2.57 -18.57 -11.07
C LEU A 196 2.35 -17.12 -10.60
N VAL A 197 1.64 -16.93 -9.49
CA VAL A 197 1.41 -15.60 -8.90
C VAL A 197 2.72 -14.93 -8.49
N GLN A 198 3.63 -15.63 -7.80
CA GLN A 198 4.90 -15.00 -7.41
C GLN A 198 5.79 -14.69 -8.61
N LYS A 199 5.76 -15.52 -9.65
CA LYS A 199 6.45 -15.26 -10.91
C LYS A 199 5.89 -14.04 -11.64
N ALA A 200 4.57 -13.88 -11.70
CA ALA A 200 3.91 -12.70 -12.26
C ALA A 200 4.25 -11.43 -11.45
N ASN A 201 4.17 -11.49 -10.12
CA ASN A 201 4.55 -10.37 -9.25
C ASN A 201 6.01 -9.95 -9.47
N LEU A 202 6.93 -10.91 -9.65
CA LEU A 202 8.33 -10.61 -9.97
C LEU A 202 8.46 -9.85 -11.30
N GLN A 203 7.67 -10.19 -12.31
CA GLN A 203 7.64 -9.46 -13.59
C GLN A 203 7.11 -8.04 -13.41
N ASP A 204 6.06 -7.85 -12.62
CA ASP A 204 5.47 -6.54 -12.34
C ASP A 204 6.46 -5.62 -11.62
N VAL A 205 7.13 -6.11 -10.57
CA VAL A 205 8.10 -5.29 -9.83
C VAL A 205 9.37 -5.02 -10.64
N SER A 206 9.79 -5.96 -11.50
CA SER A 206 10.91 -5.74 -12.42
C SER A 206 10.58 -4.67 -13.47
N THR A 207 9.34 -4.61 -13.92
CA THR A 207 8.85 -3.56 -14.82
C THR A 207 8.82 -2.20 -14.11
N ARG A 208 8.35 -2.16 -12.86
CA ARG A 208 8.37 -0.94 -12.04
C ARG A 208 9.80 -0.44 -11.81
N TYR A 209 10.74 -1.33 -11.52
CA TYR A 209 12.17 -1.00 -11.41
C TYR A 209 12.69 -0.38 -12.71
N THR A 210 12.41 -1.02 -13.85
CA THR A 210 12.83 -0.55 -15.18
C THR A 210 12.30 0.85 -15.47
N ARG A 211 11.05 1.14 -15.12
CA ARG A 211 10.46 2.49 -15.29
C ARG A 211 11.21 3.56 -14.50
N LEU A 212 11.72 3.24 -13.31
CA LEU A 212 12.40 4.20 -12.43
C LEU A 212 13.89 4.36 -12.76
N VAL A 213 14.59 3.25 -13.00
CA VAL A 213 16.05 3.19 -13.19
C VAL A 213 16.45 3.31 -14.68
N GLY A 214 15.56 2.97 -15.60
CA GLY A 214 15.77 3.00 -17.04
C GLY A 214 16.33 1.71 -17.65
N THR A 215 16.74 0.75 -16.82
CA THR A 215 17.26 -0.56 -17.23
C THR A 215 16.58 -1.68 -16.44
N PRO A 216 16.41 -2.88 -17.02
CA PRO A 216 15.93 -4.04 -16.27
C PRO A 216 16.88 -4.37 -15.11
N PRO A 217 16.38 -4.91 -13.99
CA PRO A 217 17.23 -5.23 -12.85
C PRO A 217 18.23 -6.33 -13.20
N ALA A 218 19.51 -6.15 -12.87
CA ALA A 218 20.55 -7.14 -13.10
C ALA A 218 20.21 -8.49 -12.43
N GLY A 219 20.68 -9.60 -12.98
CA GLY A 219 20.44 -10.94 -12.41
C GLY A 219 21.04 -11.09 -11.00
N ASP A 220 22.15 -10.40 -10.76
CA ASP A 220 23.00 -10.38 -9.58
C ASP A 220 22.94 -9.01 -8.86
N LEU A 221 21.75 -8.65 -8.37
CA LEU A 221 21.62 -7.50 -7.46
C LEU A 221 22.32 -7.80 -6.14
N GLU A 222 23.03 -6.82 -5.59
CA GLU A 222 23.58 -6.95 -4.23
C GLU A 222 22.46 -7.09 -3.20
N PRO A 223 22.68 -7.84 -2.09
CA PRO A 223 21.74 -7.91 -0.99
C PRO A 223 21.35 -6.52 -0.47
N ALA A 224 20.10 -6.39 -0.04
CA ALA A 224 19.61 -5.12 0.50
C ALA A 224 20.47 -4.68 1.70
N PRO A 225 21.04 -3.46 1.69
CA PRO A 225 21.80 -2.96 2.84
C PRO A 225 20.87 -2.77 4.04
N ASN A 226 21.29 -3.24 5.21
CA ASN A 226 20.60 -2.96 6.46
C ASN A 226 21.04 -1.58 6.99
N LEU A 227 20.10 -0.65 7.05
CA LEU A 227 20.36 0.75 7.38
C LEU A 227 19.97 1.09 8.84
N ALA A 228 19.71 0.09 9.67
CA ALA A 228 19.29 0.28 11.06
C ALA A 228 20.27 1.14 11.88
N LYS A 229 21.58 1.05 11.61
CA LYS A 229 22.62 1.82 12.31
C LYS A 229 22.67 3.29 11.93
N GLU A 230 22.11 3.63 10.77
CA GLU A 230 22.11 5.00 10.22
C GLU A 230 20.88 5.80 10.68
N LEU A 231 19.92 5.14 11.36
CA LEU A 231 18.71 5.78 11.83
C LEU A 231 19.01 6.85 12.89
N PRO A 232 18.37 8.03 12.84
CA PRO A 232 18.50 9.05 13.87
C PRO A 232 17.91 8.59 15.21
N ALA A 233 18.37 9.19 16.30
CA ALA A 233 17.77 8.99 17.62
C ALA A 233 16.33 9.51 17.67
N SER A 234 15.44 8.79 18.37
CA SER A 234 14.01 9.10 18.45
C SER A 234 13.72 10.51 18.99
N ALA A 235 14.47 10.94 20.01
CA ALA A 235 14.32 12.24 20.66
C ALA A 235 14.60 13.43 19.72
N GLU A 236 15.47 13.24 18.72
CA GLU A 236 15.87 14.29 17.79
C GLU A 236 15.15 14.21 16.44
N LEU A 237 14.58 13.04 16.11
CA LEU A 237 14.00 12.75 14.80
C LEU A 237 12.94 13.78 14.41
N LEU A 238 12.00 14.09 15.29
CA LEU A 238 10.85 14.92 14.93
C LEU A 238 11.22 16.38 14.64
N ASN A 239 12.05 16.97 15.49
CA ASN A 239 12.52 18.34 15.31
C ASN A 239 13.42 18.46 14.08
N THR A 240 14.28 17.46 13.87
CA THR A 240 15.20 17.41 12.72
C THR A 240 14.43 17.21 11.41
N ALA A 241 13.48 16.27 11.37
CA ALA A 241 12.67 15.97 10.20
C ALA A 241 11.88 17.20 9.72
N ILE A 242 11.28 17.97 10.64
CA ILE A 242 10.54 19.18 10.25
C ILE A 242 11.48 20.27 9.75
N ARG A 243 12.55 20.60 10.50
CA ARG A 243 13.43 21.73 10.16
C ARG A 243 14.24 21.51 8.89
N GLN A 244 14.59 20.26 8.59
CA GLN A 244 15.40 19.91 7.43
C GLN A 244 14.56 19.45 6.24
N SER A 245 13.24 19.25 6.40
CA SER A 245 12.36 18.81 5.32
C SER A 245 12.34 19.79 4.15
N PRO A 246 12.75 19.37 2.94
CA PRO A 246 12.68 20.22 1.76
C PRO A 246 11.26 20.64 1.42
N SER A 247 10.26 19.77 1.60
CA SER A 247 8.86 20.16 1.35
C SER A 247 8.37 21.25 2.32
N PHE A 248 8.77 21.20 3.59
CA PHE A 248 8.48 22.27 4.55
C PHE A 248 9.24 23.56 4.21
N LEU A 249 10.53 23.46 3.89
CA LEU A 249 11.35 24.61 3.49
C LEU A 249 10.79 25.28 2.23
N ALA A 250 10.38 24.51 1.22
CA ALA A 250 9.71 25.05 0.03
C ALA A 250 8.46 25.86 0.40
N ALA A 251 7.63 25.33 1.31
CA ALA A 251 6.44 26.04 1.78
C ALA A 251 6.76 27.34 2.53
N VAL A 252 7.81 27.34 3.37
CA VAL A 252 8.31 28.54 4.06
C VAL A 252 8.76 29.60 3.05
N TYR A 253 9.52 29.21 2.03
CA TYR A 253 9.96 30.14 1.00
C TYR A 253 8.82 30.62 0.10
N ASN A 254 7.79 29.80 -0.13
CA ASN A 254 6.57 30.24 -0.80
C ASN A 254 5.78 31.28 0.01
N VAL A 255 5.76 31.17 1.34
CA VAL A 255 5.20 32.20 2.23
C VAL A 255 5.98 33.51 2.08
N ARG A 256 7.32 33.47 2.12
CA ARG A 256 8.17 34.65 1.96
C ARG A 256 8.00 35.30 0.57
N ALA A 257 7.90 34.48 -0.49
CA ALA A 257 7.59 34.94 -1.84
C ALA A 257 6.22 35.64 -1.88
N SER A 258 5.18 35.03 -1.32
CA SER A 258 3.83 35.59 -1.27
C SER A 258 3.75 36.90 -0.49
N ARG A 259 4.52 37.03 0.61
CA ARG A 259 4.65 38.27 1.38
C ARG A 259 5.27 39.38 0.53
N ALA A 260 6.36 39.09 -0.17
CA ALA A 260 6.98 40.05 -1.09
C ALA A 260 6.03 40.43 -2.26
N ARG A 261 5.25 39.48 -2.82
CA ARG A 261 4.21 39.79 -3.83
C ARG A 261 3.13 40.73 -3.30
N ALA A 262 2.75 40.60 -2.03
CA ALA A 262 1.81 41.52 -1.39
C ALA A 262 2.40 42.93 -1.26
N GLU A 263 3.70 43.07 -0.97
CA GLU A 263 4.39 44.36 -0.98
C GLU A 263 4.46 44.98 -2.38
N VAL A 264 4.64 44.18 -3.44
CA VAL A 264 4.58 44.67 -4.84
C VAL A 264 3.26 45.39 -5.11
N GLN A 265 2.14 44.92 -4.56
CA GLN A 265 0.83 45.55 -4.78
C GLN A 265 0.70 46.92 -4.11
N LYS A 266 1.51 47.23 -3.08
CA LYS A 266 1.52 48.56 -2.46
C LYS A 266 2.19 49.61 -3.33
N SER A 267 2.95 49.20 -4.36
CA SER A 267 3.56 50.13 -5.32
C SER A 267 2.53 50.97 -6.08
N GLY A 268 1.29 50.49 -6.22
CA GLY A 268 0.19 51.24 -6.84
C GLY A 268 -0.20 52.53 -6.11
N TYR A 269 0.23 52.71 -4.85
CA TYR A 269 0.01 53.93 -4.07
C TYR A 269 1.15 54.96 -4.20
N TRP A 270 2.21 54.63 -4.94
CA TRP A 270 3.37 55.48 -5.15
C TRP A 270 3.39 56.04 -6.58
N PRO A 271 4.01 57.23 -6.80
CA PRO A 271 4.25 57.73 -8.14
C PRO A 271 5.29 56.88 -8.86
N GLN A 272 5.18 56.82 -10.18
CA GLN A 272 6.18 56.23 -11.06
C GLN A 272 6.91 57.36 -11.81
N VAL A 273 8.22 57.29 -11.86
CA VAL A 273 9.09 58.26 -12.53
C VAL A 273 9.91 57.51 -13.58
N GLU A 274 9.82 57.94 -14.83
CA GLU A 274 10.57 57.34 -15.94
C GLU A 274 11.24 58.40 -16.81
N PHE A 275 12.41 58.06 -17.32
CA PHE A 275 13.11 58.81 -18.35
C PHE A 275 12.65 58.30 -19.72
N ARG A 276 12.29 59.23 -20.61
CA ARG A 276 11.93 58.94 -22.00
C ARG A 276 12.77 59.81 -22.93
N ALA A 277 13.41 59.19 -23.90
CA ALA A 277 14.07 59.86 -25.01
C ALA A 277 13.61 59.22 -26.32
N SER A 278 13.20 60.00 -27.31
CA SER A 278 12.86 59.49 -28.62
C SER A 278 13.39 60.37 -29.73
N GLN A 279 13.69 59.73 -30.86
CA GLN A 279 14.04 60.40 -32.11
C GLN A 279 13.23 59.75 -33.24
N GLY A 280 12.43 60.56 -33.92
CA GLY A 280 11.63 60.17 -35.07
C GLY A 280 12.15 60.81 -36.36
N LEU A 281 11.98 60.08 -37.45
CA LEU A 281 12.14 60.53 -38.82
C LEU A 281 10.86 60.13 -39.57
N ASP A 282 10.20 61.10 -40.19
CA ASP A 282 8.98 60.88 -40.95
C ASP A 282 9.09 61.54 -42.33
N GLN A 283 8.42 60.97 -43.33
CA GLN A 283 8.23 61.63 -44.62
C GLN A 283 6.76 61.86 -44.91
N ASN A 284 6.51 63.00 -45.57
CA ASN A 284 5.21 63.44 -46.05
C ASN A 284 4.13 63.48 -44.96
N ARG A 285 4.50 63.80 -43.71
CA ARG A 285 3.58 63.77 -42.55
C ARG A 285 2.42 64.74 -42.77
N ASP A 286 1.20 64.31 -42.45
CA ASP A 286 -0.03 65.12 -42.61
C ASP A 286 -0.26 65.62 -44.05
N GLY A 287 0.31 64.94 -45.04
CA GLY A 287 0.16 65.27 -46.46
C GLY A 287 0.97 66.47 -46.92
N ILE A 288 1.97 66.87 -46.14
CA ILE A 288 2.93 67.90 -46.49
C ILE A 288 4.23 67.20 -46.87
N ASP A 289 4.61 67.29 -48.14
CA ASP A 289 5.82 66.66 -48.65
C ASP A 289 7.08 67.21 -47.96
N GLY A 290 7.95 66.31 -47.51
CA GLY A 290 9.20 66.67 -46.86
C GLY A 290 9.62 65.72 -45.75
N ASP A 291 10.86 65.93 -45.27
CA ASP A 291 11.44 65.18 -44.15
C ASP A 291 11.15 65.89 -42.83
N TYR A 292 10.60 65.13 -41.88
CA TYR A 292 10.33 65.56 -40.51
C TYR A 292 11.31 64.86 -39.57
N LYS A 293 11.87 65.60 -38.61
CA LYS A 293 12.76 65.08 -37.58
C LYS A 293 12.32 65.59 -36.23
N ASP A 294 11.80 64.71 -35.40
CA ASP A 294 11.30 65.06 -34.08
C ASP A 294 12.18 64.39 -33.01
N GLY A 295 12.62 65.17 -32.03
CA GLY A 295 13.39 64.69 -30.88
C GLY A 295 12.70 65.09 -29.59
N VAL A 296 12.51 64.13 -28.67
CA VAL A 296 11.89 64.38 -27.36
C VAL A 296 12.78 63.81 -26.28
N VAL A 297 13.07 64.59 -25.23
CA VAL A 297 13.76 64.11 -24.02
C VAL A 297 13.02 64.66 -22.83
N GLN A 298 12.52 63.77 -21.97
CA GLN A 298 11.68 64.15 -20.84
C GLN A 298 11.77 63.15 -19.68
N VAL A 299 11.57 63.67 -18.47
CA VAL A 299 11.30 62.86 -17.27
C VAL A 299 9.80 62.96 -16.98
N VAL A 300 9.12 61.82 -16.95
CA VAL A 300 7.66 61.74 -16.79
C VAL A 300 7.35 61.19 -15.41
N LEU A 301 6.56 61.95 -14.64
CA LEU A 301 5.96 61.49 -13.39
C LEU A 301 4.52 61.09 -13.65
N ASN A 302 4.21 59.80 -13.47
CA ASN A 302 2.86 59.26 -13.53
C ASN A 302 2.41 58.94 -12.11
N TYR A 303 1.37 59.62 -11.61
CA TYR A 303 0.80 59.32 -10.31
C TYR A 303 -0.69 59.07 -10.41
N ASN A 304 -1.10 57.86 -10.06
CA ASN A 304 -2.50 57.51 -10.01
C ASN A 304 -3.11 57.97 -8.67
N LEU A 305 -4.03 58.94 -8.73
CA LEU A 305 -4.72 59.42 -7.53
C LEU A 305 -5.87 58.51 -7.10
N PHE A 306 -6.59 57.89 -8.06
CA PHE A 306 -7.75 57.05 -7.77
C PHE A 306 -8.10 56.11 -8.93
N ARG A 307 -8.16 54.79 -8.67
CA ARG A 307 -8.61 53.74 -9.60
C ARG A 307 -9.92 53.07 -9.17
N GLY A 308 -10.89 53.83 -8.67
CA GLY A 308 -12.19 53.26 -8.30
C GLY A 308 -12.11 52.19 -7.20
N GLY A 309 -11.11 52.26 -6.31
CA GLY A 309 -10.89 51.26 -5.25
C GLY A 309 -10.14 49.98 -5.67
N ALA A 310 -9.75 49.84 -6.94
CA ALA A 310 -9.07 48.65 -7.45
C ALA A 310 -7.74 48.34 -6.72
N ASP A 311 -6.94 49.36 -6.40
CA ASP A 311 -5.65 49.16 -5.72
C ASP A 311 -5.85 48.59 -4.30
N ARG A 312 -6.91 49.02 -3.59
CA ARG A 312 -7.28 48.47 -2.27
C ARG A 312 -7.72 47.02 -2.39
N ALA A 313 -8.57 46.71 -3.37
CA ALA A 313 -9.02 45.34 -3.62
C ALA A 313 -7.85 44.41 -3.96
N ARG A 314 -6.88 44.90 -4.72
CA ARG A 314 -5.66 44.16 -5.10
C ARG A 314 -4.75 43.90 -3.89
N VAL A 315 -4.54 44.87 -3.01
CA VAL A 315 -3.82 44.62 -1.74
C VAL A 315 -4.54 43.57 -0.88
N ASN A 316 -5.87 43.68 -0.74
CA ASN A 316 -6.66 42.69 0.01
C ASN A 316 -6.60 41.29 -0.62
N GLN A 317 -6.62 41.19 -1.96
CA GLN A 317 -6.47 39.93 -2.68
C GLN A 317 -5.15 39.23 -2.32
N TYR A 318 -4.03 39.95 -2.39
CA TYR A 318 -2.72 39.37 -2.11
C TYR A 318 -2.48 39.11 -0.61
N SER A 319 -3.13 39.89 0.27
CA SER A 319 -3.18 39.58 1.71
C SER A 319 -3.86 38.23 1.98
N ASN A 320 -4.99 37.95 1.31
CA ASN A 320 -5.66 36.66 1.43
C ASN A 320 -4.86 35.51 0.78
N GLN A 321 -4.14 35.76 -0.32
CA GLN A 321 -3.23 34.77 -0.90
C GLN A 321 -2.05 34.45 0.04
N LEU A 322 -1.52 35.44 0.76
CA LEU A 322 -0.52 35.22 1.80
C LEU A 322 -1.09 34.37 2.95
N ASN A 323 -2.32 34.63 3.40
CA ASN A 323 -2.99 33.79 4.40
C ASN A 323 -3.14 32.34 3.91
N SER A 324 -3.52 32.14 2.64
CA SER A 324 -3.56 30.80 2.03
C SER A 324 -2.18 30.12 2.00
N ALA A 325 -1.08 30.88 1.81
CA ALA A 325 0.27 30.34 1.87
C ALA A 325 0.65 29.90 3.30
N TYR A 326 0.23 30.65 4.33
CA TYR A 326 0.41 30.23 5.73
C TYR A 326 -0.31 28.91 6.03
N GLU A 327 -1.58 28.78 5.64
CA GLU A 327 -2.34 27.54 5.84
C GLU A 327 -1.70 26.35 5.12
N MET A 328 -1.16 26.55 3.91
CA MET A 328 -0.46 25.49 3.17
C MET A 328 0.83 25.06 3.87
N ARG A 329 1.63 26.00 4.40
CA ARG A 329 2.83 25.69 5.20
C ARG A 329 2.45 24.89 6.46
N ASP A 330 1.41 25.31 7.17
CA ASP A 330 0.98 24.68 8.41
C ASP A 330 0.45 23.25 8.16
N ARG A 331 -0.27 23.04 7.05
CA ARG A 331 -0.63 21.70 6.56
C ARG A 331 0.61 20.84 6.33
N ILE A 332 1.57 21.33 5.54
CA ILE A 332 2.79 20.56 5.21
C ILE A 332 3.56 20.18 6.47
N CYS A 333 3.64 21.09 7.45
CA CYS A 333 4.28 20.79 8.72
C CYS A 333 3.57 19.66 9.50
N ARG A 334 2.22 19.65 9.52
CA ARG A 334 1.44 18.54 10.09
C ARG A 334 1.65 17.23 9.32
N ASP A 335 1.69 17.29 7.99
CA ASP A 335 1.90 16.13 7.11
C ASP A 335 3.30 15.51 7.33
N VAL A 336 4.35 16.33 7.44
CA VAL A 336 5.72 15.89 7.74
C VAL A 336 5.79 15.26 9.13
N ARG A 337 5.19 15.89 10.15
CA ARG A 337 5.10 15.33 11.51
C ARG A 337 4.40 13.98 11.51
N GLN A 338 3.22 13.87 10.91
CA GLN A 338 2.46 12.62 10.84
C GLN A 338 3.29 11.54 10.13
N SER A 339 3.86 11.86 8.97
CA SER A 339 4.65 10.91 8.19
C SER A 339 5.87 10.40 8.96
N THR A 340 6.55 11.28 9.70
CA THR A 340 7.70 10.96 10.56
C THR A 340 7.31 9.98 11.66
N VAL A 341 6.22 10.26 12.36
CA VAL A 341 5.75 9.43 13.49
C VAL A 341 5.31 8.05 13.00
N ILE A 342 4.54 7.99 11.91
CA ILE A 342 4.13 6.71 11.32
C ILE A 342 5.36 5.93 10.86
N ALA A 343 6.34 6.57 10.21
CA ALA A 343 7.53 5.89 9.71
C ALA A 343 8.36 5.28 10.85
N TRP A 344 8.53 6.03 11.95
CA TRP A 344 9.22 5.54 13.14
C TRP A 344 8.47 4.37 13.80
N ASN A 345 7.16 4.50 13.97
CA ASN A 345 6.32 3.45 14.53
C ASN A 345 6.32 2.18 13.66
N ASP A 346 6.38 2.31 12.34
CA ASP A 346 6.49 1.19 11.41
C ASP A 346 7.80 0.41 11.62
N VAL A 347 8.93 1.10 11.82
CA VAL A 347 10.21 0.44 12.14
C VAL A 347 10.11 -0.38 13.42
N ASN A 348 9.56 0.20 14.50
CA ASN A 348 9.42 -0.49 15.78
C ASN A 348 8.46 -1.69 15.67
N ARG A 349 7.29 -1.47 15.05
CA ARG A 349 6.27 -2.51 14.84
C ARG A 349 6.81 -3.67 14.00
N LEU A 350 7.47 -3.38 12.87
CA LEU A 350 8.01 -4.41 11.97
C LEU A 350 9.17 -5.18 12.61
N THR A 351 9.96 -4.52 13.47
CA THR A 351 11.03 -5.18 14.24
C THR A 351 10.45 -6.22 15.20
N GLU A 352 9.41 -5.88 15.97
CA GLU A 352 8.73 -6.84 16.84
C GLU A 352 7.98 -7.92 16.06
N GLN A 353 7.28 -7.54 14.98
CA GLN A 353 6.53 -8.46 14.13
C GLN A 353 7.44 -9.54 13.53
N LEU A 354 8.60 -9.15 13.00
CA LEU A 354 9.57 -10.06 12.42
C LEU A 354 10.01 -11.12 13.44
N ARG A 355 10.30 -10.70 14.69
CA ARG A 355 10.69 -11.63 15.77
C ARG A 355 9.63 -12.71 16.03
N TYR A 356 8.34 -12.35 16.02
CA TYR A 356 7.27 -13.34 16.20
C TYR A 356 7.11 -14.27 15.00
N GLN A 357 7.25 -13.74 13.78
CA GLN A 357 7.14 -14.55 12.56
C GLN A 357 8.33 -15.50 12.40
N GLU A 358 9.54 -15.09 12.78
CA GLU A 358 10.71 -15.96 12.80
C GLU A 358 10.52 -17.10 13.81
N GLN A 359 9.99 -16.81 14.99
CA GLN A 359 9.64 -17.84 15.98
C GLN A 359 8.57 -18.80 15.45
N HIS A 360 7.54 -18.29 14.77
CA HIS A 360 6.50 -19.10 14.13
C HIS A 360 7.10 -20.02 13.05
N ALA A 361 7.88 -19.45 12.12
CA ALA A 361 8.54 -20.22 11.06
C ALA A 361 9.50 -21.28 11.60
N LEU A 362 10.26 -20.97 12.65
CA LEU A 362 11.15 -21.94 13.31
C LEU A 362 10.36 -23.09 13.96
N SER A 363 9.24 -22.76 14.60
CA SER A 363 8.39 -23.76 15.27
C SER A 363 7.70 -24.67 14.25
N THR A 364 7.14 -24.10 13.18
CA THR A 364 6.55 -24.85 12.06
C THR A 364 7.60 -25.70 11.33
N ALA A 365 8.83 -25.20 11.15
CA ALA A 365 9.92 -25.98 10.55
C ALA A 365 10.25 -27.24 11.37
N LYS A 366 10.33 -27.11 12.71
CA LYS A 366 10.55 -28.25 13.61
C LYS A 366 9.39 -29.23 13.60
N ALA A 367 8.14 -28.72 13.53
CA ALA A 367 6.95 -29.56 13.43
C ALA A 367 6.93 -30.36 12.12
N ARG A 368 7.20 -29.71 10.99
CA ARG A 368 7.34 -30.35 9.67
C ARG A 368 8.42 -31.43 9.66
N GLU A 369 9.57 -31.16 10.28
CA GLU A 369 10.64 -32.17 10.42
C GLU A 369 10.19 -33.37 11.26
N ALA A 370 9.48 -33.14 12.38
CA ALA A 370 8.93 -34.21 13.19
C ALA A 370 7.89 -35.04 12.42
N TYR A 371 7.06 -34.40 11.60
CA TYR A 371 6.06 -35.08 10.77
C TYR A 371 6.71 -35.94 9.68
N GLN A 372 7.79 -35.46 9.06
CA GLN A 372 8.60 -36.27 8.14
C GLN A 372 9.09 -37.55 8.83
N ARG A 373 9.74 -37.42 10.00
CA ARG A 373 10.26 -38.59 10.75
C ARG A 373 9.14 -39.57 11.14
N GLN A 374 7.98 -39.06 11.55
CA GLN A 374 6.81 -39.90 11.86
C GLN A 374 6.25 -40.61 10.63
N TYR A 375 6.26 -39.95 9.47
CA TYR A 375 5.89 -40.57 8.21
C TYR A 375 6.86 -41.69 7.81
N ASP A 376 8.17 -41.48 7.98
CA ASP A 376 9.22 -42.46 7.65
C ASP A 376 9.05 -43.77 8.46
N ILE A 377 8.50 -43.70 9.68
CA ILE A 377 8.16 -44.87 10.53
C ILE A 377 6.68 -45.30 10.44
N GLY A 378 5.92 -44.74 9.50
CA GLY A 378 4.53 -45.13 9.22
C GLY A 378 3.47 -44.63 10.23
N GLN A 379 3.79 -43.67 11.09
CA GLN A 379 2.89 -43.12 12.11
C GLN A 379 2.11 -41.86 11.67
N ARG A 380 2.46 -41.28 10.52
CA ARG A 380 1.81 -40.08 9.95
C ARG A 380 1.52 -40.28 8.47
N SER A 381 0.56 -39.53 7.92
CA SER A 381 0.20 -39.62 6.50
C SER A 381 1.00 -38.65 5.61
N LEU A 382 1.10 -38.94 4.31
CA LEU A 382 1.65 -38.01 3.32
C LEU A 382 0.82 -36.72 3.20
N LEU A 383 -0.48 -36.79 3.48
CA LEU A 383 -1.34 -35.61 3.52
C LEU A 383 -0.93 -34.67 4.64
N ASP A 384 -0.69 -35.17 5.86
CA ASP A 384 -0.20 -34.33 6.96
C ASP A 384 1.14 -33.65 6.65
N LEU A 385 2.00 -34.34 5.88
CA LEU A 385 3.26 -33.77 5.43
C LEU A 385 3.02 -32.62 4.43
N LEU A 386 2.16 -32.82 3.43
CA LEU A 386 1.72 -31.76 2.51
C LEU A 386 1.16 -30.53 3.26
N ASP A 387 0.34 -30.74 4.28
CA ASP A 387 -0.20 -29.68 5.12
C ASP A 387 0.91 -28.88 5.82
N SER A 388 1.84 -29.59 6.46
CA SER A 388 2.94 -28.97 7.18
C SER A 388 3.93 -28.22 6.27
N GLU A 389 4.12 -28.69 5.03
CA GLU A 389 4.95 -28.00 4.04
C GLU A 389 4.31 -26.69 3.60
N ASN A 390 3.01 -26.69 3.34
CA ASN A 390 2.30 -25.46 2.98
C ASN A 390 2.25 -24.45 4.15
N GLU A 391 2.12 -24.94 5.40
CA GLU A 391 2.21 -24.08 6.59
C GLU A 391 3.60 -23.45 6.71
N LEU A 392 4.67 -24.24 6.53
CA LEU A 392 6.05 -23.75 6.54
C LEU A 392 6.32 -22.75 5.40
N PHE A 393 5.81 -23.02 4.19
CA PHE A 393 5.90 -22.11 3.06
C PHE A 393 5.25 -20.76 3.38
N THR A 394 4.03 -20.79 3.92
CA THR A 394 3.29 -19.57 4.31
C THR A 394 4.03 -18.80 5.42
N ALA A 395 4.56 -19.49 6.42
CA ALA A 395 5.34 -18.89 7.49
C ALA A 395 6.62 -18.23 6.97
N ARG A 396 7.36 -18.90 6.06
CA ARG A 396 8.58 -18.35 5.44
C ARG A 396 8.28 -17.14 4.56
N MET A 397 7.20 -17.16 3.77
CA MET A 397 6.77 -15.98 3.01
C MET A 397 6.49 -14.79 3.93
N SER A 398 5.83 -15.02 5.08
CA SER A 398 5.55 -13.96 6.05
C SER A 398 6.83 -13.33 6.62
N VAL A 399 7.85 -14.15 6.91
CA VAL A 399 9.17 -13.68 7.35
C VAL A 399 9.83 -12.84 6.25
N VAL A 400 9.92 -13.35 5.02
CA VAL A 400 10.55 -12.63 3.90
C VAL A 400 9.86 -11.29 3.65
N ASN A 401 8.53 -11.27 3.58
CA ASN A 401 7.78 -10.01 3.43
C ASN A 401 8.12 -9.00 4.52
N SER A 402 8.12 -9.44 5.78
CA SER A 402 8.31 -8.54 6.92
C SER A 402 9.77 -8.06 7.05
N GLN A 403 10.75 -8.87 6.65
CA GLN A 403 12.15 -8.45 6.53
C GLN A 403 12.29 -7.30 5.52
N TYR A 404 11.75 -7.44 4.32
CA TYR A 404 11.83 -6.38 3.30
C TYR A 404 10.97 -5.17 3.64
N ASP A 405 9.82 -5.36 4.30
CA ASP A 405 9.01 -4.24 4.80
C ASP A 405 9.78 -3.47 5.90
N GLN A 406 10.50 -4.16 6.79
CA GLN A 406 11.36 -3.52 7.81
C GLN A 406 12.49 -2.72 7.16
N LEU A 407 13.20 -3.30 6.18
CA LEU A 407 14.26 -2.61 5.44
C LEU A 407 13.72 -1.37 4.73
N PHE A 408 12.54 -1.45 4.12
CA PHE A 408 11.92 -0.28 3.49
C PHE A 408 11.45 0.76 4.53
N ALA A 409 10.96 0.34 5.69
CA ALA A 409 10.61 1.27 6.77
C ALA A 409 11.82 2.09 7.25
N GLN A 410 13.01 1.48 7.32
CA GLN A 410 14.26 2.18 7.62
C GLN A 410 14.57 3.25 6.56
N VAL A 411 14.46 2.89 5.26
CA VAL A 411 14.64 3.83 4.14
C VAL A 411 13.67 5.00 4.24
N ARG A 412 12.41 4.76 4.62
CA ARG A 412 11.40 5.81 4.77
C ARG A 412 11.74 6.79 5.90
N VAL A 413 12.25 6.30 7.03
CA VAL A 413 12.73 7.19 8.12
C VAL A 413 13.92 8.04 7.64
N LEU A 414 14.88 7.45 6.94
CA LEU A 414 16.02 8.18 6.37
C LEU A 414 15.60 9.19 5.30
N GLY A 415 14.60 8.86 4.49
CA GLY A 415 14.04 9.76 3.48
C GLY A 415 13.35 10.96 4.10
N ILE A 416 12.47 10.76 5.10
CA ILE A 416 11.77 11.85 5.78
C ILE A 416 12.73 12.75 6.59
N SER A 417 13.84 12.19 7.08
CA SER A 417 14.90 12.94 7.76
C SER A 417 15.97 13.51 6.83
N ASN A 418 15.83 13.35 5.50
CA ASN A 418 16.75 13.84 4.47
C ASN A 418 18.20 13.33 4.63
N ARG A 419 18.33 12.11 5.17
CA ARG A 419 19.60 11.41 5.37
C ARG A 419 19.84 10.30 4.35
N LEU A 420 18.84 9.94 3.54
CA LEU A 420 18.94 8.83 2.61
C LEU A 420 20.06 9.02 1.57
N LEU A 421 20.11 10.16 0.87
CA LEU A 421 21.16 10.41 -0.14
C LEU A 421 22.56 10.43 0.49
N PRO A 422 22.81 11.17 1.61
CA PRO A 422 24.10 11.11 2.31
C PRO A 422 24.52 9.70 2.73
N VAL A 423 23.60 8.89 3.28
CA VAL A 423 23.87 7.50 3.69
C VAL A 423 24.25 6.63 2.49
N LEU A 424 23.62 6.86 1.32
CA LEU A 424 24.00 6.22 0.06
C LEU A 424 25.24 6.84 -0.59
N GLN A 425 25.89 7.83 0.03
CA GLN A 425 27.03 8.56 -0.52
C GLN A 425 26.70 9.19 -1.89
N LEU A 426 25.51 9.78 -1.96
CA LEU A 426 24.98 10.51 -3.11
C LEU A 426 24.75 11.98 -2.75
N GLN A 427 24.79 12.83 -3.76
CA GLN A 427 24.47 14.25 -3.66
C GLN A 427 23.28 14.57 -4.57
N PRO A 428 22.45 15.57 -4.21
CA PRO A 428 21.43 16.06 -5.11
C PRO A 428 22.07 16.73 -6.33
N LEU A 429 21.30 16.87 -7.42
CA LEU A 429 21.74 17.52 -8.66
C LEU A 429 22.27 18.95 -8.45
N GLU A 430 21.69 19.67 -7.49
CA GLU A 430 22.12 21.01 -7.09
C GLU A 430 22.46 21.01 -5.59
N PRO A 431 23.74 20.82 -5.22
CA PRO A 431 24.14 20.63 -3.82
C PRO A 431 24.11 21.91 -2.98
N GLN A 432 24.10 23.09 -3.61
CA GLN A 432 24.16 24.37 -2.93
C GLN A 432 22.89 25.16 -3.20
N ALA A 433 22.27 25.68 -2.13
CA ALA A 433 21.18 26.63 -2.28
C ALA A 433 21.71 27.94 -2.91
N PRO A 434 20.93 28.63 -3.75
CA PRO A 434 21.30 29.94 -4.27
C PRO A 434 21.63 30.93 -3.14
N GLU A 435 22.86 31.46 -3.12
CA GLU A 435 23.23 32.57 -2.25
C GLU A 435 22.61 33.87 -2.79
N GLN A 436 21.58 34.38 -2.12
CA GLN A 436 20.96 35.66 -2.46
C GLN A 436 20.65 36.46 -1.20
N ASP A 437 21.24 37.65 -1.10
CA ASP A 437 20.77 38.67 -0.14
C ASP A 437 19.49 39.30 -0.68
N LEU A 438 18.36 38.76 -0.24
CA LEU A 438 17.03 39.20 -0.65
C LEU A 438 16.49 40.33 0.24
N GLY A 439 17.18 40.66 1.33
CA GLY A 439 16.75 41.61 2.35
C GLY A 439 15.42 41.26 3.05
N GLY A 440 15.15 41.92 4.17
CA GLY A 440 13.95 41.71 5.00
C GLY A 440 14.22 40.86 6.24
N ALA A 441 13.50 41.13 7.33
CA ALA A 441 13.62 40.34 8.55
C ALA A 441 13.22 38.89 8.28
N GLN A 442 14.08 37.95 8.64
CA GLN A 442 13.72 36.53 8.73
C GLN A 442 12.75 36.41 9.91
N GLU A 443 11.46 36.60 9.64
CA GLU A 443 10.42 36.32 10.63
C GLU A 443 10.51 34.86 11.08
N ASN A 444 9.93 34.56 12.24
CA ASN A 444 9.83 33.24 12.89
C ASN A 444 9.02 32.19 12.06
N ASP A 445 8.95 32.36 10.73
CA ASP A 445 8.30 31.47 9.76
C ASP A 445 8.80 30.02 9.84
N MET A 446 10.00 29.81 10.38
CA MET A 446 10.65 28.51 10.60
C MET A 446 10.53 28.00 12.05
N GLU A 447 10.04 28.82 12.98
CA GLU A 447 9.98 28.47 14.42
C GLU A 447 8.64 27.88 14.84
N ILE A 448 7.72 27.64 13.90
CA ILE A 448 6.44 27.03 14.21
C ILE A 448 6.61 25.63 14.81
N THR A 449 6.10 25.47 16.02
CA THR A 449 5.92 24.17 16.65
C THR A 449 4.57 23.60 16.21
N CYS A 450 4.59 22.63 15.31
CA CYS A 450 3.41 21.87 14.91
C CYS A 450 2.98 20.94 16.05
N ALA A 451 2.35 21.53 17.05
CA ALA A 451 1.93 20.87 18.28
C ALA A 451 0.63 20.11 18.02
N VAL A 452 0.77 18.86 17.60
CA VAL A 452 -0.29 17.84 17.67
C VAL A 452 0.19 16.77 18.64
N PRO A 453 -0.56 16.42 19.70
CA PRO A 453 -0.15 15.35 20.61
C PRO A 453 0.16 14.07 19.83
N LEU A 454 1.26 13.42 20.18
CA LEU A 454 1.63 12.13 19.57
C LEU A 454 0.76 11.04 20.19
N PRO A 455 0.31 10.05 19.40
CA PRO A 455 -0.28 8.85 19.97
C PRO A 455 0.81 8.08 20.76
N ASP A 456 0.37 7.37 21.81
CA ASP A 456 1.25 6.53 22.61
C ASP A 456 1.89 5.41 21.78
N GLU A 457 3.05 4.93 22.23
CA GLU A 457 3.74 3.80 21.58
C GLU A 457 2.87 2.54 21.61
N VAL A 458 2.85 1.80 20.50
CA VAL A 458 2.06 0.57 20.38
C VAL A 458 2.72 -0.55 21.19
N THR A 459 2.22 -0.80 22.39
CA THR A 459 2.64 -1.94 23.22
C THR A 459 1.54 -2.98 23.33
N LEU A 460 1.89 -4.26 23.16
CA LEU A 460 0.95 -5.36 23.39
C LEU A 460 0.74 -5.58 24.89
N ASP A 461 -0.40 -5.16 25.42
CA ASP A 461 -0.81 -5.51 26.78
C ASP A 461 -1.31 -6.95 26.83
N ARG A 462 -0.36 -7.88 26.97
CA ARG A 462 -0.66 -9.31 27.08
C ARG A 462 -1.44 -9.64 28.34
N ALA A 463 -1.26 -8.88 29.42
CA ALA A 463 -1.95 -9.12 30.68
C ALA A 463 -3.42 -8.74 30.57
N ALA A 464 -3.73 -7.58 29.99
CA ALA A 464 -5.10 -7.19 29.68
C ALA A 464 -5.76 -8.18 28.71
N ALA A 465 -5.08 -8.57 27.63
CA ALA A 465 -5.62 -9.55 26.68
C ALA A 465 -5.93 -10.92 27.33
N MET A 466 -5.08 -11.36 28.28
CA MET A 466 -5.34 -12.58 29.05
C MET A 466 -6.47 -12.40 30.08
N ALA A 467 -6.61 -11.22 30.68
CA ALA A 467 -7.67 -10.91 31.63
C ALA A 467 -9.05 -10.79 30.95
N GLU A 468 -9.09 -10.28 29.72
CA GLU A 468 -10.29 -10.20 28.88
C GLU A 468 -10.67 -11.53 28.23
N ARG A 469 -9.81 -12.55 28.32
CA ARG A 469 -10.12 -13.87 27.80
C ARG A 469 -11.44 -14.33 28.44
N PRO A 470 -12.48 -14.64 27.65
CA PRO A 470 -13.71 -15.17 28.21
C PRO A 470 -13.36 -16.41 29.04
N PRO A 471 -13.96 -16.57 30.24
CA PRO A 471 -13.71 -17.75 31.04
C PRO A 471 -13.91 -18.95 30.13
N ARG A 472 -12.93 -19.86 30.14
CA ARG A 472 -13.07 -21.14 29.43
C ARG A 472 -14.45 -21.64 29.82
N ALA A 473 -15.37 -21.72 28.84
CA ALA A 473 -16.67 -22.34 29.07
C ALA A 473 -16.31 -23.62 29.79
N ALA A 474 -16.80 -23.79 31.02
CA ALA A 474 -16.51 -24.99 31.76
C ALA A 474 -16.78 -26.10 30.76
N ASP A 475 -15.75 -26.90 30.46
CA ASP A 475 -16.05 -28.23 29.94
C ASP A 475 -17.20 -28.71 30.83
N PRO A 476 -18.29 -29.27 30.30
CA PRO A 476 -19.29 -29.89 31.15
C PRO A 476 -18.67 -31.14 31.78
N LEU A 477 -17.59 -30.98 32.54
CA LEU A 477 -17.23 -31.74 33.70
C LEU A 477 -18.44 -31.64 34.61
N LEU A 478 -19.39 -32.55 34.38
CA LEU A 478 -20.21 -33.20 35.40
C LEU A 478 -20.38 -32.34 36.65
N THR A 479 -20.89 -31.12 36.49
CA THR A 479 -21.28 -30.30 37.62
C THR A 479 -22.53 -30.97 38.12
N ALA A 480 -22.36 -31.65 39.24
CA ALA A 480 -23.40 -32.25 40.05
C ALA A 480 -24.67 -31.40 39.90
N ALA A 481 -25.70 -32.03 39.35
CA ALA A 481 -27.00 -31.44 39.13
C ALA A 481 -27.54 -30.91 40.46
N GLY A 482 -27.33 -29.63 40.71
CA GLY A 482 -28.06 -28.86 41.70
C GLY A 482 -29.47 -28.67 41.20
N GLU A 483 -30.38 -29.43 41.81
CA GLU A 483 -31.78 -29.12 42.11
C GLU A 483 -32.43 -28.03 41.23
N GLY A 484 -32.91 -28.44 40.07
CA GLY A 484 -33.96 -27.74 39.33
C GLY A 484 -35.24 -28.56 39.37
N LYS A 485 -36.15 -28.25 40.30
CA LYS A 485 -37.54 -28.71 40.25
C LYS A 485 -38.18 -28.25 38.93
N SER A 486 -38.50 -29.18 38.05
CA SER A 486 -39.61 -29.02 37.09
C SER A 486 -40.29 -30.36 36.89
N ALA A 487 -41.59 -30.37 37.15
CA ALA A 487 -42.44 -31.54 37.22
C ALA A 487 -42.42 -32.41 35.95
N GLU A 488 -42.19 -33.71 36.12
CA GLU A 488 -42.74 -34.73 35.22
C GLU A 488 -44.27 -34.77 35.41
N PRO A 489 -45.05 -35.29 34.45
CA PRO A 489 -45.65 -36.57 34.83
C PRO A 489 -45.86 -37.55 33.67
N ALA A 490 -45.51 -38.81 33.94
CA ALA A 490 -46.02 -40.07 33.37
C ALA A 490 -45.78 -40.38 31.87
N ALA A 491 -45.79 -39.41 30.97
CA ALA A 491 -45.64 -39.66 29.53
C ALA A 491 -44.19 -40.03 29.14
N ASP A 492 -43.19 -39.43 29.79
CA ASP A 492 -41.77 -39.72 29.51
C ASP A 492 -41.37 -41.09 30.03
N LYS A 493 -41.85 -41.46 31.23
CA LYS A 493 -41.72 -42.81 31.76
C LYS A 493 -42.30 -43.88 30.82
N ALA A 494 -43.50 -43.68 30.27
CA ALA A 494 -44.11 -44.66 29.35
C ALA A 494 -43.31 -44.85 28.04
N VAL A 495 -42.67 -43.79 27.54
CA VAL A 495 -41.78 -43.86 26.37
C VAL A 495 -40.49 -44.61 26.72
N LEU A 496 -39.89 -44.31 27.88
CA LEU A 496 -38.69 -44.99 28.36
C LEU A 496 -38.94 -46.47 28.69
N ASP A 497 -40.11 -46.80 29.24
CA ASP A 497 -40.54 -48.18 29.50
C ASP A 497 -40.63 -48.98 28.19
N ALA A 498 -41.09 -48.35 27.09
CA ALA A 498 -41.11 -49.00 25.77
C ALA A 498 -39.70 -49.24 25.21
N VAL A 499 -38.80 -48.27 25.33
CA VAL A 499 -37.39 -48.42 24.88
C VAL A 499 -36.64 -49.45 25.72
N THR A 500 -36.86 -49.49 27.03
CA THR A 500 -36.25 -50.50 27.91
C THR A 500 -36.83 -51.90 27.67
N ALA A 501 -38.15 -52.03 27.44
CA ALA A 501 -38.78 -53.29 27.05
C ALA A 501 -38.24 -53.82 25.72
N TRP A 502 -38.03 -52.94 24.73
CA TRP A 502 -37.38 -53.28 23.46
C TRP A 502 -35.96 -53.84 23.66
N ALA A 503 -35.13 -53.16 24.45
CA ALA A 503 -33.77 -53.62 24.75
C ALA A 503 -33.74 -54.91 25.57
N ALA A 504 -34.70 -55.09 26.49
CA ALA A 504 -34.87 -56.31 27.27
C ALA A 504 -35.31 -57.49 26.40
N ALA A 505 -36.25 -57.29 25.48
CA ALA A 505 -36.67 -58.31 24.51
C ALA A 505 -35.50 -58.74 23.61
N TRP A 506 -34.67 -57.78 23.19
CA TRP A 506 -33.46 -58.07 22.42
C TRP A 506 -32.44 -58.90 23.24
N SER A 507 -32.16 -58.48 24.48
CA SER A 507 -31.23 -59.19 25.38
C SER A 507 -31.73 -60.58 25.75
N ALA A 508 -33.05 -60.75 25.91
CA ALA A 508 -33.70 -62.04 26.17
C ALA A 508 -33.81 -62.94 24.93
N LYS A 509 -33.42 -62.44 23.75
CA LYS A 509 -33.53 -63.11 22.45
C LYS A 509 -34.97 -63.47 22.07
N ASP A 510 -35.94 -62.73 22.59
CA ASP A 510 -37.37 -62.90 22.29
C ASP A 510 -37.69 -62.10 21.01
N ALA A 511 -37.46 -62.73 19.86
CA ALA A 511 -37.64 -62.08 18.57
C ALA A 511 -39.11 -61.66 18.31
N GLY A 512 -40.08 -62.31 18.95
CA GLY A 512 -41.48 -61.92 18.91
C GLY A 512 -41.71 -60.58 19.59
N LYS A 513 -41.37 -60.47 20.89
CA LYS A 513 -41.52 -59.22 21.65
C LYS A 513 -40.66 -58.08 21.11
N TYR A 514 -39.48 -58.40 20.57
CA TYR A 514 -38.62 -57.42 19.92
C TYR A 514 -39.33 -56.78 18.73
N LEU A 515 -39.92 -57.59 17.84
CA LEU A 515 -40.61 -57.10 16.66
C LEU A 515 -41.93 -56.39 17.02
N ASP A 516 -42.62 -56.82 18.08
CA ASP A 516 -43.84 -56.16 18.59
C ASP A 516 -43.60 -54.71 19.09
N SER A 517 -42.34 -54.37 19.37
CA SER A 517 -41.92 -53.01 19.74
C SER A 517 -41.96 -52.03 18.55
N TYR A 518 -42.07 -52.54 17.31
CA TYR A 518 -42.11 -51.74 16.09
C TYR A 518 -43.55 -51.57 15.58
N ALA A 519 -43.88 -50.34 15.18
CA ALA A 519 -45.21 -49.97 14.68
C ALA A 519 -45.49 -50.59 13.30
N GLY A 520 -46.77 -50.71 12.91
CA GLY A 520 -47.17 -51.19 11.56
C GLY A 520 -46.60 -50.36 10.41
N GLN A 521 -46.37 -49.07 10.66
CA GLN A 521 -45.81 -48.10 9.72
C GLN A 521 -44.27 -47.98 9.75
N PHE A 522 -43.56 -48.81 10.52
CA PHE A 522 -42.11 -48.78 10.59
C PHE A 522 -41.46 -48.97 9.22
N LYS A 523 -40.52 -48.07 8.89
CA LYS A 523 -39.71 -48.15 7.66
C LYS A 523 -38.24 -48.43 8.01
N PRO A 524 -37.68 -49.60 7.64
CA PRO A 524 -36.26 -49.86 7.82
C PRO A 524 -35.42 -48.97 6.91
N GLU A 525 -34.17 -48.72 7.30
CA GLU A 525 -33.23 -47.87 6.57
C GLU A 525 -32.86 -48.44 5.18
N GLN A 526 -32.92 -49.76 5.03
CA GLN A 526 -32.65 -50.47 3.77
C GLN A 526 -33.59 -51.70 3.64
N GLY A 527 -34.08 -51.94 2.41
CA GLY A 527 -34.88 -53.11 2.06
C GLY A 527 -36.38 -53.05 2.44
N SER A 528 -37.09 -54.15 2.21
CA SER A 528 -38.50 -54.28 2.62
C SER A 528 -38.62 -54.61 4.11
N ARG A 529 -39.76 -54.27 4.73
CA ARG A 529 -40.03 -54.64 6.12
C ARG A 529 -39.95 -56.15 6.36
N ALA A 530 -40.51 -56.96 5.46
CA ALA A 530 -40.51 -58.42 5.59
C ALA A 530 -39.08 -58.99 5.57
N ASP A 531 -38.21 -58.46 4.71
CA ASP A 531 -36.80 -58.87 4.66
C ASP A 531 -36.04 -58.45 5.92
N TRP A 532 -36.30 -57.25 6.42
CA TRP A 532 -35.73 -56.74 7.67
C TRP A 532 -36.15 -57.60 8.87
N GLU A 533 -37.44 -57.96 9.00
CA GLU A 533 -37.93 -58.80 10.10
C GLU A 533 -37.29 -60.19 10.06
N LYS A 534 -37.19 -60.79 8.87
CA LYS A 534 -36.51 -62.08 8.67
C LYS A 534 -35.04 -62.01 9.09
N GLN A 535 -34.33 -60.96 8.68
CA GLN A 535 -32.93 -60.75 9.04
C GLN A 535 -32.77 -60.54 10.56
N ARG A 536 -33.67 -59.78 11.20
CA ARG A 536 -33.63 -59.53 12.64
C ARG A 536 -33.90 -60.79 13.46
N ARG A 537 -34.90 -61.60 13.09
CA ARG A 537 -35.15 -62.91 13.74
C ARG A 537 -33.91 -63.79 13.70
N GLN A 538 -33.28 -63.95 12.53
CA GLN A 538 -32.06 -64.74 12.38
C GLN A 538 -30.89 -64.23 13.26
N ARG A 539 -30.74 -62.91 13.41
CA ARG A 539 -29.67 -62.32 14.24
C ARG A 539 -29.95 -62.46 15.73
N ILE A 540 -31.19 -62.30 16.16
CA ILE A 540 -31.59 -62.35 17.57
C ILE A 540 -31.58 -63.80 18.08
N GLU A 541 -32.01 -64.76 17.25
CA GLU A 541 -32.13 -66.18 17.62
C GLU A 541 -30.80 -66.95 17.52
N LYS A 542 -29.77 -66.39 16.89
CA LYS A 542 -28.44 -67.01 16.74
C LYS A 542 -27.85 -67.46 18.09
N ALA A 543 -27.15 -68.60 18.13
CA ALA A 543 -26.55 -69.15 19.36
C ALA A 543 -25.59 -68.15 20.04
N GLY A 544 -25.60 -68.12 21.39
CA GLY A 544 -24.80 -67.22 22.22
C GLY A 544 -25.64 -66.27 23.11
N THR A 545 -24.98 -65.58 24.03
CA THR A 545 -25.60 -64.59 24.94
C THR A 545 -25.55 -63.19 24.32
N ILE A 546 -26.64 -62.42 24.45
CA ILE A 546 -26.73 -61.03 23.99
C ILE A 546 -27.06 -60.14 25.19
N SER A 547 -26.36 -59.00 25.31
CA SER A 547 -26.69 -57.94 26.26
C SER A 547 -26.80 -56.61 25.51
N VAL A 548 -27.94 -55.94 25.68
CA VAL A 548 -28.20 -54.60 25.13
C VAL A 548 -28.54 -53.67 26.29
N LYS A 549 -27.72 -52.66 26.50
CA LYS A 549 -27.94 -51.62 27.50
C LYS A 549 -28.29 -50.30 26.84
N VAL A 550 -29.28 -49.62 27.41
CA VAL A 550 -29.70 -48.27 27.06
C VAL A 550 -29.14 -47.34 28.13
N GLU A 551 -28.17 -46.52 27.76
CA GLU A 551 -27.46 -45.62 28.69
C GLU A 551 -27.82 -44.17 28.39
N ALA A 552 -28.09 -43.41 29.46
CA ALA A 552 -28.46 -41.99 29.42
C ALA A 552 -29.55 -41.64 28.38
N PRO A 553 -30.74 -42.28 28.42
CA PRO A 553 -31.79 -41.96 27.47
C PRO A 553 -32.37 -40.57 27.72
N VAL A 554 -32.46 -39.77 26.66
CA VAL A 554 -33.06 -38.44 26.65
C VAL A 554 -34.30 -38.49 25.78
N VAL A 555 -35.46 -38.20 26.37
CA VAL A 555 -36.74 -38.11 25.66
C VAL A 555 -36.96 -36.67 25.21
N LYS A 556 -37.24 -36.49 23.93
CA LYS A 556 -37.69 -35.23 23.33
C LYS A 556 -39.08 -35.47 22.74
N LYS A 557 -40.12 -34.93 23.38
CA LYS A 557 -41.47 -34.94 22.81
C LYS A 557 -41.51 -34.09 21.53
N LEU A 558 -42.08 -34.65 20.47
CA LEU A 558 -42.29 -33.94 19.21
C LEU A 558 -43.73 -33.42 19.12
N ASP A 559 -44.70 -34.24 19.54
CA ASP A 559 -46.11 -33.88 19.72
C ASP A 559 -46.81 -34.80 20.76
N ASP A 560 -48.13 -34.70 20.90
CA ASP A 560 -48.92 -35.49 21.87
C ASP A 560 -48.92 -37.02 21.62
N LYS A 561 -48.51 -37.45 20.43
CA LYS A 561 -48.50 -38.86 19.99
C LYS A 561 -47.13 -39.33 19.52
N THR A 562 -46.13 -38.46 19.38
CA THR A 562 -44.79 -38.80 18.90
C THR A 562 -43.69 -38.27 19.82
N ALA A 563 -42.68 -39.11 20.03
CA ALA A 563 -41.51 -38.79 20.84
C ALA A 563 -40.24 -39.30 20.18
N GLU A 564 -39.16 -38.56 20.32
CA GLU A 564 -37.81 -38.97 19.93
C GLU A 564 -37.02 -39.32 21.19
N VAL A 565 -36.30 -40.44 21.16
CA VAL A 565 -35.45 -40.88 22.27
C VAL A 565 -34.04 -41.06 21.75
N SER A 566 -33.12 -40.26 22.27
CA SER A 566 -31.68 -40.38 21.98
C SER A 566 -30.95 -41.01 23.16
N PHE A 567 -30.14 -42.04 22.91
CA PHE A 567 -29.42 -42.77 23.96
C PHE A 567 -28.14 -43.42 23.43
N SER A 568 -27.22 -43.75 24.32
CA SER A 568 -26.08 -44.61 23.99
C SER A 568 -26.51 -46.07 24.11
N GLN A 569 -26.39 -46.83 23.03
CA GLN A 569 -26.69 -48.26 23.01
C GLN A 569 -25.37 -49.05 23.10
N SER A 570 -25.19 -49.75 24.21
CA SER A 570 -24.08 -50.70 24.37
C SER A 570 -24.56 -52.10 24.03
N TYR A 571 -24.05 -52.68 22.94
CA TYR A 571 -24.32 -54.06 22.51
C TYR A 571 -23.13 -54.94 22.83
N GLN A 572 -23.39 -56.12 23.41
CA GLN A 572 -22.38 -57.14 23.65
C GLN A 572 -22.94 -58.52 23.32
N SER A 573 -22.16 -59.32 22.59
CA SER A 573 -22.31 -60.76 22.43
C SER A 573 -21.00 -61.48 22.76
N ASP A 574 -21.00 -62.81 22.65
CA ASP A 574 -19.82 -63.64 22.93
C ASP A 574 -18.60 -63.30 22.05
N SER A 575 -18.80 -62.73 20.86
CA SER A 575 -17.74 -62.45 19.89
C SER A 575 -17.70 -61.01 19.37
N TYR A 576 -18.58 -60.13 19.83
CA TYR A 576 -18.67 -58.75 19.34
C TYR A 576 -19.13 -57.78 20.44
N ARG A 577 -18.56 -56.57 20.46
CA ARG A 577 -18.98 -55.47 21.32
C ARG A 577 -19.01 -54.19 20.49
N ASP A 578 -20.02 -53.37 20.74
CA ASP A 578 -20.22 -52.11 20.03
C ASP A 578 -20.96 -51.11 20.92
N GLN A 579 -20.65 -49.84 20.75
CA GLN A 579 -21.33 -48.76 21.45
C GLN A 579 -21.64 -47.65 20.44
N VAL A 580 -22.93 -47.41 20.23
CA VAL A 580 -23.42 -46.47 19.21
C VAL A 580 -24.36 -45.44 19.81
N GLN A 581 -24.37 -44.23 19.27
CA GLN A 581 -25.40 -43.24 19.59
C GLN A 581 -26.64 -43.50 18.74
N LYS A 582 -27.76 -43.76 19.40
CA LYS A 582 -28.99 -44.19 18.73
C LYS A 582 -30.11 -43.19 18.95
N VAL A 583 -30.89 -42.98 17.90
CA VAL A 583 -32.10 -42.17 17.93
C VAL A 583 -33.27 -43.01 17.47
N LEU A 584 -34.25 -43.19 18.35
CA LEU A 584 -35.52 -43.86 18.05
C LEU A 584 -36.64 -42.82 18.01
N THR A 585 -37.43 -42.82 16.94
CA THR A 585 -38.69 -42.08 16.89
C THR A 585 -39.82 -43.05 17.18
N LEU A 586 -40.63 -42.75 18.20
CA LEU A 586 -41.76 -43.56 18.64
C LEU A 586 -43.08 -42.82 18.39
N SER A 587 -44.12 -43.59 18.07
CA SER A 587 -45.50 -43.13 17.98
C SER A 587 -46.39 -43.92 18.92
N ARG A 588 -47.42 -43.28 19.48
CA ARG A 588 -48.39 -43.91 20.38
C ARG A 588 -49.54 -44.53 19.58
N GLU A 589 -49.59 -45.86 19.52
CA GLU A 589 -50.60 -46.66 18.83
C GLU A 589 -51.30 -47.58 19.84
N ASP A 590 -52.64 -47.57 19.88
CA ASP A 590 -53.46 -48.42 20.78
C ASP A 590 -53.03 -48.37 22.26
N GLY A 591 -52.64 -47.18 22.72
CA GLY A 591 -52.20 -46.94 24.11
C GLY A 591 -50.76 -47.37 24.42
N LYS A 592 -50.02 -47.94 23.45
CA LYS A 592 -48.60 -48.36 23.59
C LYS A 592 -47.69 -47.49 22.72
N TRP A 593 -46.46 -47.25 23.17
CA TRP A 593 -45.43 -46.59 22.36
C TRP A 593 -44.72 -47.61 21.48
N LYS A 594 -44.64 -47.35 20.18
CA LYS A 594 -44.01 -48.23 19.20
C LYS A 594 -43.04 -47.45 18.31
N ILE A 595 -41.93 -48.10 17.95
CA ILE A 595 -40.86 -47.51 17.13
C ILE A 595 -41.34 -47.39 15.68
N ILE A 596 -41.29 -46.18 15.13
CA ILE A 596 -41.61 -45.88 13.72
C ILE A 596 -40.35 -45.60 12.88
N ARG A 597 -39.24 -45.20 13.51
CA ARG A 597 -37.95 -44.96 12.87
C ARG A 597 -36.79 -45.23 13.82
N GLU A 598 -35.70 -45.75 13.27
CA GLU A 598 -34.44 -46.03 13.97
C GLU A 598 -33.28 -45.43 13.16
N ALA A 599 -32.36 -44.72 13.83
CA ALA A 599 -31.16 -44.16 13.22
C ALA A 599 -29.95 -44.27 14.17
N VAL A 600 -28.75 -44.46 13.60
CA VAL A 600 -27.47 -44.37 14.30
C VAL A 600 -26.81 -43.05 13.92
N ARG A 601 -26.31 -42.30 14.91
CA ARG A 601 -25.58 -41.04 14.71
C ARG A 601 -24.08 -41.22 14.71
#